data_AF-A0A7H0Y2U3-F1
#
_entry.id   AF-A0A7H0Y2U3-F1
#
_cell.length_a   1.000
_cell.length_b   1.000
_cell.length_c   1.000
_cell.angle_alpha   90.00
_cell.angle_beta   90.00
_cell.angle_gamma   90.00
#
_symmetry.space_group_name_H-M   'P 1'
#
loop_
_entity.id
_entity.type
_entity.pdbx_description
1 polymer ?
#
loop_
_entity_poly.entity_id
_entity_poly.type
_entity_poly.pdbx_seq_one_letter_code
_entity_poly.pdbx_strand_id
1 'polypeptide(L)'
;MSTDKMVGMVIIIVGLVFMAQIPWMSHLMMTRKFTDAYGFGNVKKFKENFHKYNWTPLKLTKGFKDEENGCDLYADIIKFESKGMLINNPISYWLICRYVKKQLTPKTNKKIKEKISW
;
A
#
# COMPACT_ATOMS: atom_id res chain seq x y z
N MET A 1 13.31 11.58 35.94
CA MET A 1 13.03 12.20 34.63
C MET A 1 12.11 13.39 34.88
N SER A 2 12.45 14.61 34.46
CA SER A 2 11.60 15.80 34.71
C SER A 2 10.23 15.65 34.02
N THR A 3 9.18 16.17 34.66
CA THR A 3 7.80 16.19 34.16
C THR A 3 7.71 16.79 32.76
N ASP A 4 8.50 17.82 32.46
CA ASP A 4 8.56 18.46 31.14
C ASP A 4 9.07 17.52 30.05
N LYS A 5 10.03 16.65 30.41
CA LYS A 5 10.56 15.62 29.50
C LYS A 5 9.54 14.52 29.24
N MET A 6 8.73 14.17 30.24
CA MET A 6 7.61 13.22 30.06
C MET A 6 6.52 13.79 29.16
N VAL A 7 6.09 15.03 29.40
CA VAL A 7 5.08 15.71 28.56
C VAL A 7 5.57 15.86 27.12
N GLY A 8 6.82 16.29 26.93
CA GLY A 8 7.43 16.38 25.60
C GLY A 8 7.47 15.03 24.87
N MET A 9 7.82 13.94 25.56
CA MET A 9 7.85 12.60 24.98
C MET A 9 6.45 12.12 24.56
N VAL A 10 5.43 12.38 25.37
CA VAL A 10 4.03 12.03 25.05
C VAL A 10 3.56 12.76 23.80
N ILE A 11 3.84 14.06 23.67
CA ILE A 11 3.48 14.85 22.48
C ILE A 11 4.14 14.28 21.21
N ILE A 12 5.42 13.92 21.28
CA ILE A 12 6.16 13.33 20.17
C ILE A 12 5.53 11.99 19.76
N ILE A 13 5.24 11.11 20.73
CA ILE A 13 4.63 9.80 20.47
C ILE A 13 3.26 9.97 19.80
N VAL A 14 2.41 10.85 20.34
CA VAL A 14 1.09 11.15 19.78
C VAL A 14 1.22 11.70 18.36
N GLY A 15 2.13 12.65 18.12
CA GLY A 15 2.38 13.20 16.79
C GLY A 15 2.80 12.14 15.76
N LEU A 16 3.67 11.21 16.15
CA LEU A 16 4.09 10.09 15.29
C LEU A 16 2.93 9.15 14.96
N VAL A 17 2.06 8.86 15.94
CA VAL A 17 0.87 8.02 15.72
C VAL A 17 -0.08 8.69 14.72
N PHE A 18 -0.37 9.98 14.87
CA PHE A 18 -1.22 10.71 13.94
C PHE A 18 -0.65 10.74 12.52
N MET A 19 0.66 10.95 12.36
CA MET A 19 1.31 10.92 11.04
C MET A 19 1.18 9.57 10.34
N ALA A 20 1.20 8.46 11.08
CA ALA A 20 0.99 7.14 10.51
C ALA A 20 -0.46 6.88 10.06
N GLN A 21 -1.44 7.60 10.62
CA GLN A 21 -2.85 7.44 10.26
C GLN A 21 -3.21 8.18 8.96
N ILE A 22 -2.57 9.30 8.64
CA ILE A 22 -2.93 10.12 7.47
C ILE A 22 -2.89 9.31 6.16
N PRO A 23 -1.81 8.57 5.82
CA PRO A 23 -1.78 7.78 4.58
C PRO A 23 -2.84 6.67 4.55
N TRP A 24 -3.15 6.08 5.71
CA TRP A 24 -4.19 5.07 5.81
C TRP A 24 -5.59 5.65 5.62
N MET A 25 -5.87 6.82 6.18
CA MET A 25 -7.13 7.53 5.94
C MET A 25 -7.27 7.94 4.47
N SER A 26 -6.18 8.44 3.86
CA SER A 26 -6.10 8.72 2.41
C SER A 26 -6.48 7.46 1.61
N HIS A 27 -5.86 6.32 1.91
CA HIS A 27 -6.20 5.04 1.29
C HIS A 27 -7.68 4.68 1.38
N LEU A 28 -8.29 4.80 2.57
CA LEU A 28 -9.71 4.49 2.75
C LEU A 28 -10.59 5.42 1.91
N MET A 29 -10.31 6.72 1.94
CA MET A 29 -11.07 7.74 1.20
C MET A 29 -10.94 7.56 -0.30
N MET A 30 -9.71 7.42 -0.79
CA MET A 30 -9.40 7.27 -2.21
C MET A 30 -9.99 5.98 -2.76
N THR A 31 -9.80 4.86 -2.06
CA THR A 31 -10.34 3.57 -2.52
C THR A 31 -11.87 3.62 -2.58
N ARG A 32 -12.56 4.20 -1.60
CA ARG A 32 -14.03 4.34 -1.65
C ARG A 32 -14.52 5.26 -2.75
N LYS A 33 -13.82 6.37 -3.00
CA LYS A 33 -14.24 7.38 -3.97
C LYS A 33 -14.00 6.94 -5.42
N PHE A 34 -12.97 6.14 -5.66
CA PHE A 34 -12.49 5.81 -7.01
C PHE A 34 -12.65 4.33 -7.37
N THR A 35 -13.44 3.57 -6.61
CA THR A 35 -13.82 2.20 -6.98
C THR A 35 -15.31 1.99 -6.78
N ASP A 36 -15.98 1.41 -7.78
CA ASP A 36 -17.43 1.19 -7.77
C ASP A 36 -17.84 0.07 -6.80
N ALA A 37 -16.93 -0.87 -6.55
CA ALA A 37 -17.09 -1.96 -5.60
C ALA A 37 -15.82 -2.11 -4.75
N TYR A 38 -16.01 -2.42 -3.47
CA TYR A 38 -14.89 -2.63 -2.56
C TYR A 38 -15.12 -3.79 -1.59
N GLY A 39 -14.02 -4.37 -1.12
CA GLY A 39 -14.00 -5.38 -0.06
C GLY A 39 -12.88 -5.14 0.93
N PHE A 40 -12.95 -5.80 2.08
CA PHE A 40 -11.92 -5.67 3.11
C PHE A 40 -10.74 -6.61 2.86
N GLY A 41 -9.54 -6.13 3.21
CA GLY A 41 -8.29 -6.85 3.09
C GLY A 41 -7.32 -6.57 4.24
N ASN A 42 -6.33 -7.45 4.35
CA ASN A 42 -5.21 -7.35 5.27
C ASN A 42 -3.92 -7.70 4.51
N VAL A 43 -2.78 -7.67 5.21
CA VAL A 43 -1.46 -7.97 4.59
C VAL A 43 -1.42 -9.33 3.88
N LYS A 44 -2.03 -10.36 4.47
CA LYS A 44 -2.03 -11.72 3.92
C LYS A 44 -2.80 -11.75 2.60
N LYS A 45 -4.06 -11.32 2.63
CA LYS A 45 -4.95 -11.28 1.45
C LYS A 45 -4.39 -10.38 0.35
N PHE A 46 -3.79 -9.24 0.74
CA PHE A 46 -3.09 -8.37 -0.21
C PHE A 46 -1.98 -9.13 -0.94
N LYS A 47 -1.09 -9.82 -0.22
CA LYS A 47 0.03 -10.57 -0.84
C LYS A 47 -0.47 -11.70 -1.73
N GLU A 48 -1.48 -12.44 -1.27
CA GLU A 48 -2.11 -13.51 -2.04
C GLU A 48 -2.64 -12.99 -3.39
N ASN A 49 -3.31 -11.84 -3.40
CA ASN A 49 -3.76 -11.23 -4.65
C ASN A 49 -2.61 -10.61 -5.45
N PHE A 50 -1.68 -9.91 -4.79
CA PHE A 50 -0.57 -9.22 -5.45
C PHE A 50 0.28 -10.15 -6.32
N HIS A 51 0.50 -11.40 -5.90
CA HIS A 51 1.31 -12.36 -6.65
C HIS A 51 0.63 -12.99 -7.86
N LYS A 52 -0.68 -12.79 -8.04
CA LYS A 52 -1.43 -13.35 -9.18
C LYS A 52 -1.24 -12.55 -10.46
N TYR A 53 -0.79 -11.30 -10.36
CA TYR A 53 -0.84 -10.31 -11.44
C TYR A 53 0.55 -9.81 -11.82
N ASN A 54 0.66 -9.36 -13.07
CA ASN A 54 1.89 -8.86 -13.66
C ASN A 54 1.94 -7.33 -13.57
N TRP A 55 2.65 -6.83 -12.56
CA TRP A 55 2.72 -5.40 -12.28
C TRP A 55 3.66 -4.67 -13.23
N THR A 56 3.10 -3.72 -13.96
CA THR A 56 3.85 -2.76 -14.78
C THR A 56 3.93 -1.40 -14.08
N PRO A 57 5.11 -0.75 -14.02
CA PRO A 57 5.23 0.58 -13.44
C PRO A 57 4.55 1.63 -14.32
N LEU A 58 3.87 2.59 -13.70
CA LEU A 58 3.34 3.77 -14.37
C LEU A 58 4.48 4.73 -14.74
N LYS A 59 4.57 5.15 -16.01
CA LYS A 59 5.70 5.96 -16.51
C LYS A 59 5.83 7.33 -15.85
N LEU A 60 4.72 7.96 -15.47
CA LEU A 60 4.67 9.35 -14.98
C LEU A 60 4.33 9.46 -13.50
N THR A 61 4.10 8.34 -12.81
CA THR A 61 3.63 8.36 -11.43
C THR A 61 4.21 7.21 -10.62
N LYS A 62 4.26 7.38 -9.29
CA LYS A 62 4.60 6.31 -8.36
C LYS A 62 3.39 5.38 -8.22
N GLY A 63 3.24 4.47 -9.16
CA GLY A 63 2.20 3.45 -9.11
C GLY A 63 2.45 2.30 -10.07
N PHE A 64 1.63 1.28 -9.95
CA PHE A 64 1.74 0.05 -10.71
C PHE A 64 0.36 -0.38 -11.16
N LYS A 65 0.29 -1.01 -12.33
CA LYS A 65 -0.95 -1.53 -12.88
C LYS A 65 -0.74 -2.87 -13.57
N ASP A 66 -1.81 -3.64 -13.61
CA ASP A 66 -2.02 -4.75 -14.53
C ASP A 66 -3.26 -4.37 -15.35
N GLU A 67 -3.04 -3.89 -16.57
CA GLU A 67 -4.12 -3.39 -17.44
C GLU A 67 -5.09 -4.51 -17.84
N GLU A 68 -4.56 -5.71 -18.08
CA GLU A 68 -5.33 -6.86 -18.54
C GLU A 68 -6.34 -7.30 -17.48
N ASN A 69 -5.93 -7.27 -16.21
CA ASN A 69 -6.76 -7.72 -15.10
C ASN A 69 -7.48 -6.58 -14.36
N GLY A 70 -7.33 -5.33 -14.80
CA GLY A 70 -7.93 -4.17 -14.13
C GLY A 70 -7.45 -3.96 -12.70
N CYS A 71 -6.17 -4.24 -12.42
CA CYS A 71 -5.56 -4.05 -11.10
C CYS A 71 -4.73 -2.76 -11.06
N ASP A 72 -4.84 -1.99 -9.97
CA ASP A 72 -4.13 -0.74 -9.79
C ASP A 72 -3.59 -0.58 -8.36
N LEU A 73 -2.35 -0.10 -8.27
CA LEU A 73 -1.69 0.36 -7.05
C LEU A 73 -1.20 1.77 -7.29
N TYR A 74 -2.04 2.77 -7.06
CA TYR A 74 -1.73 4.17 -7.36
C TYR A 74 -2.47 5.13 -6.44
N ALA A 75 -1.84 6.22 -6.03
CA ALA A 75 -2.44 7.28 -5.20
C ALA A 75 -3.19 6.74 -3.98
N ASP A 76 -2.54 5.85 -3.22
CA ASP A 76 -3.10 5.14 -2.07
C ASP A 76 -4.29 4.21 -2.39
N ILE A 77 -4.68 4.05 -3.64
CA ILE A 77 -5.70 3.09 -4.08
C ILE A 77 -5.05 1.71 -4.21
N ILE A 78 -5.72 0.70 -3.66
CA ILE A 78 -5.41 -0.71 -3.92
C ILE A 78 -6.63 -1.30 -4.61
N LYS A 79 -6.48 -1.70 -5.87
CA LYS A 79 -7.54 -2.25 -6.70
C LYS A 79 -7.09 -3.57 -7.31
N PHE A 80 -7.95 -4.58 -7.23
CA PHE A 80 -7.78 -5.87 -7.88
C PHE A 80 -9.06 -6.19 -8.65
N GLU A 81 -8.96 -6.56 -9.92
CA GLU A 81 -10.13 -6.94 -10.74
C GLU A 81 -11.23 -5.87 -10.70
N SER A 82 -10.83 -4.60 -10.83
CA SER A 82 -11.69 -3.41 -10.71
C SER A 82 -12.35 -3.19 -9.34
N LYS A 83 -12.04 -4.02 -8.33
CA LYS A 83 -12.57 -3.90 -6.96
C LYS A 83 -11.53 -3.31 -6.02
N GLY A 84 -11.91 -2.27 -5.28
CA GLY A 84 -11.10 -1.69 -4.23
C GLY A 84 -10.87 -2.64 -3.06
N MET A 85 -9.65 -2.71 -2.54
CA MET A 85 -9.33 -3.43 -1.32
C MET A 85 -9.10 -2.43 -0.19
N LEU A 86 -10.06 -2.31 0.71
CA LEU A 86 -9.93 -1.50 1.92
C LEU A 86 -9.10 -2.25 2.97
N ILE A 87 -7.95 -1.69 3.30
CA ILE A 87 -7.10 -2.19 4.38
C ILE A 87 -7.63 -1.64 5.71
N ASN A 88 -8.09 -2.54 6.57
CA ASN A 88 -8.87 -2.19 7.76
C ASN A 88 -8.07 -1.56 8.91
N ASN A 89 -6.73 -1.55 8.85
CA ASN A 89 -5.90 -0.95 9.90
C ASN A 89 -4.64 -0.28 9.33
N PRO A 90 -4.16 0.80 9.97
CA PRO A 90 -3.04 1.60 9.48
C PRO A 90 -1.72 0.83 9.45
N ILE A 91 -1.50 -0.09 10.40
CA ILE A 91 -0.27 -0.89 10.47
C ILE A 91 -0.16 -1.82 9.26
N SER A 92 -1.25 -2.50 8.92
CA SER A 92 -1.31 -3.38 7.74
C SER A 92 -1.11 -2.59 6.46
N TYR A 93 -1.70 -1.40 6.36
CA TYR A 93 -1.51 -0.53 5.21
C TYR A 93 -0.03 -0.14 5.07
N TRP A 94 0.60 0.30 6.16
CA TRP A 94 2.03 0.62 6.17
C TRP A 94 2.91 -0.56 5.77
N LEU A 95 2.63 -1.77 6.27
CA LEU A 95 3.34 -2.99 5.89
C LEU A 95 3.18 -3.31 4.40
N ILE A 96 1.99 -3.09 3.83
CA ILE A 96 1.74 -3.25 2.40
C ILE A 96 2.54 -2.23 1.58
N CYS A 97 2.51 -0.94 1.95
CA CYS A 97 3.30 0.09 1.25
C CYS A 97 4.80 -0.26 1.26
N ARG A 98 5.31 -0.68 2.41
CA ARG A 98 6.71 -1.13 2.55
C ARG A 98 7.00 -2.36 1.68
N TYR A 99 6.06 -3.31 1.64
CA TYR A 99 6.16 -4.51 0.83
C TYR A 99 6.22 -4.21 -0.67
N VAL A 100 5.29 -3.41 -1.18
CA VAL A 100 5.22 -2.98 -2.59
C VAL A 100 6.52 -2.25 -2.99
N LYS A 101 6.97 -1.30 -2.16
CA LYS A 101 8.24 -0.59 -2.37
C LYS A 101 9.44 -1.55 -2.46
N LYS A 102 9.47 -2.60 -1.65
CA LYS A 102 10.54 -3.62 -1.69
C LYS A 102 10.48 -4.47 -2.96
N GLN A 103 9.30 -4.94 -3.34
CA GLN A 103 9.14 -5.86 -4.48
C GLN A 103 9.34 -5.19 -5.84
N LEU A 104 8.95 -3.93 -5.95
CA LEU A 104 8.91 -3.23 -7.23
C LEU A 104 10.03 -2.20 -7.40
N THR A 105 11.05 -2.26 -6.53
CA THR A 105 12.32 -1.56 -6.80
C THR A 105 13.06 -2.20 -7.97
N PRO A 106 13.81 -1.41 -8.78
CA PRO A 106 14.47 -1.90 -10.00
C PRO A 106 15.36 -3.13 -9.79
N LYS A 107 16.02 -3.24 -8.63
CA LYS A 107 16.87 -4.38 -8.27
C LYS A 107 16.10 -5.71 -8.12
N THR A 108 14.87 -5.65 -7.64
CA THR A 108 14.02 -6.83 -7.43
C THR A 108 13.28 -7.21 -8.71
N ASN A 109 12.90 -6.22 -9.53
CA ASN A 109 12.23 -6.41 -10.81
C ASN A 109 13.10 -7.19 -11.82
N LYS A 110 14.43 -7.03 -11.78
CA LYS A 110 15.39 -7.81 -12.59
C LYS A 110 15.35 -9.31 -12.26
N LYS A 111 15.33 -9.67 -10.97
CA LYS A 111 15.26 -11.08 -10.51
C LYS A 111 13.93 -11.77 -10.83
N ILE A 112 12.81 -11.05 -10.81
CA ILE A 112 11.50 -11.61 -11.15
C ILE A 112 11.42 -11.89 -12.66
N LYS A 113 11.91 -10.95 -13.50
CA LYS A 113 11.98 -11.16 -14.95
C LYS A 113 12.89 -12.32 -15.35
N GLU A 114 14.06 -12.46 -14.72
CA GLU A 114 14.99 -13.59 -14.94
C GLU A 114 14.41 -14.95 -14.53
N LYS A 115 13.43 -14.99 -13.62
CA LYS A 115 12.80 -16.24 -13.14
C LYS A 115 11.62 -16.68 -14.00
N ILE A 116 11.03 -15.79 -14.78
CA ILE A 116 9.88 -16.06 -15.67
C ILE A 116 10.35 -16.41 -17.10
N SER A 117 11.62 -16.16 -17.44
CA SER A 117 12.19 -16.47 -18.76
C SER A 117 12.80 -17.88 -18.89
N TRP A 118 12.37 -18.85 -18.07
CA TRP A 118 12.80 -20.26 -18.13
C TRP A 118 11.59 -21.17 -18.33
#